data_AF-A0A7R9VJ97-F1
#
_entry.id   AF-A0A7R9VJ97-F1
#
_cell.length_a   1.000
_cell.length_b   1.000
_cell.length_c   1.000
_cell.angle_alpha   90.00
_cell.angle_beta   90.00
_cell.angle_gamma   90.00
#
_symmetry.space_group_name_H-M   'P 1'
#
loop_
_entity.id
_entity.type
_entity.pdbx_description
1 polymer ?
#
loop_
_entity_poly.entity_id
_entity_poly.type
_entity_poly.pdbx_seq_one_letter_code
_entity_poly.pdbx_strand_id
1 'polypeptide(L)'
;KKEDKEDEDTNRRVSFFSMSPDEFKLGLEKCRQDTKERSEDKIRLESSSDQTAADSESLLLSQVDICIPVDTIHSARSKGEVIDIGWACKWQNQNRRHLYTPEVKTAENDFSKEQHQGDYSLDLLPLPDGFSRSYSFLSLEPEDVRITQVPQLLHEYQKLVRATEFLLSDRNARFVADHKEQARLTRDKLERAVKEVDG
;
A
#
# COMPACT_ATOMS: atom_id res chain seq x y z
N LYS A 1 -4.13 72.11 5.33
CA LYS A 1 -3.42 71.12 4.49
C LYS A 1 -3.25 69.86 5.33
N LYS A 2 -4.19 68.92 5.18
CA LYS A 2 -4.10 67.55 5.69
C LYS A 2 -4.08 66.68 4.44
N GLU A 3 -3.05 65.86 4.29
CA GLU A 3 -2.94 64.85 3.26
C GLU A 3 -3.53 63.57 3.83
N ASP A 4 -4.62 63.12 3.23
CA ASP A 4 -5.22 61.82 3.53
C ASP A 4 -4.52 60.76 2.68
N LYS A 5 -4.01 59.73 3.36
CA LYS A 5 -3.46 58.50 2.78
C LYS A 5 -4.63 57.60 2.39
N GLU A 6 -4.70 57.26 1.11
CA GLU A 6 -5.57 56.20 0.60
C GLU A 6 -4.87 54.85 0.82
N ASP A 7 -5.54 53.95 1.56
CA ASP A 7 -5.15 52.55 1.71
C ASP A 7 -5.67 51.75 0.49
N GLU A 8 -4.75 51.18 -0.28
CA GLU A 8 -5.00 50.39 -1.49
C GLU A 8 -5.21 48.91 -1.12
N ASP A 9 -6.46 48.51 -0.94
CA ASP A 9 -6.87 47.12 -0.70
C ASP A 9 -6.74 46.28 -1.99
N THR A 10 -5.64 45.53 -2.10
CA THR A 10 -5.42 44.56 -3.19
C THR A 10 -6.22 43.29 -2.95
N ASN A 11 -7.49 43.32 -3.35
CA ASN A 11 -8.39 42.19 -3.49
C ASN A 11 -7.85 41.18 -4.52
N ARG A 12 -6.99 40.24 -4.08
CA ARG A 12 -6.61 39.05 -4.84
C ARG A 12 -7.85 38.16 -5.03
N ARG A 13 -8.55 38.38 -6.14
CA ARG A 13 -9.57 37.47 -6.66
C ARG A 13 -8.95 36.08 -6.82
N VAL A 14 -9.37 35.16 -5.96
CA VAL A 14 -9.19 33.72 -6.18
C VAL A 14 -9.96 33.39 -7.46
N SER A 15 -9.24 33.11 -8.53
CA SER A 15 -9.82 32.62 -9.78
C SER A 15 -10.40 31.23 -9.52
N PHE A 16 -11.71 31.20 -9.23
CA PHE A 16 -12.51 30.00 -9.32
C PHE A 16 -12.40 29.48 -10.76
N PHE A 17 -11.75 28.34 -10.94
CA PHE A 17 -11.80 27.58 -12.20
C PHE A 17 -13.20 26.99 -12.36
N SER A 18 -14.17 27.82 -12.73
CA SER A 18 -15.48 27.35 -13.15
C SER A 18 -15.36 26.87 -14.59
N MET A 19 -15.10 25.59 -14.78
CA MET A 19 -15.26 24.95 -16.08
C MET A 19 -16.74 24.90 -16.42
N SER A 20 -17.13 25.33 -17.61
CA SER A 20 -18.52 25.22 -18.04
C SER A 20 -18.90 23.74 -18.25
N PRO A 21 -20.17 23.35 -18.07
CA PRO A 21 -20.62 21.98 -18.35
C PRO A 21 -20.30 21.51 -19.78
N ASP A 22 -20.25 22.45 -20.73
CA ASP A 22 -19.96 22.15 -22.12
C ASP A 22 -18.46 21.93 -22.36
N GLU A 23 -17.57 22.66 -21.68
CA GLU A 23 -16.12 22.40 -21.70
C GLU A 23 -15.78 21.04 -21.09
N PHE A 24 -16.47 20.65 -20.02
CA PHE A 24 -16.29 19.34 -19.39
C PHE A 24 -16.71 18.20 -20.33
N LYS A 25 -17.86 18.35 -21.02
CA LYS A 25 -18.32 17.38 -22.04
C LYS A 25 -17.35 17.27 -23.21
N LEU A 26 -16.82 18.40 -23.69
CA LEU A 26 -15.78 18.42 -24.72
C LEU A 26 -14.51 17.70 -24.27
N GLY A 27 -14.09 17.89 -23.01
CA GLY A 27 -12.94 17.19 -22.44
C GLY A 27 -13.14 15.68 -22.35
N LEU A 28 -14.35 15.24 -21.96
CA LEU A 28 -14.72 13.82 -21.92
C LEU A 28 -14.76 13.20 -23.32
N GLU A 29 -15.36 13.87 -24.30
CA GLU A 29 -15.41 13.33 -25.67
C GLU A 29 -14.01 13.25 -26.28
N LYS A 30 -13.14 14.23 -25.99
CA LYS A 30 -11.73 14.19 -26.40
C LYS A 30 -10.99 13.01 -25.77
N CYS A 31 -11.15 12.77 -24.46
CA CYS A 31 -10.56 11.60 -23.81
C CYS A 31 -11.07 10.28 -24.42
N ARG A 32 -12.36 10.21 -24.77
CA ARG A 32 -12.94 9.03 -25.40
C ARG A 32 -12.37 8.81 -26.80
N GLN A 33 -12.19 9.87 -27.57
CA GLN A 33 -11.58 9.82 -28.89
C GLN A 33 -10.10 9.40 -28.83
N ASP A 34 -9.32 9.97 -27.91
CA ASP A 34 -7.91 9.61 -27.70
C ASP A 34 -7.75 8.12 -27.33
N THR A 35 -8.65 7.57 -26.50
CA THR A 35 -8.62 6.13 -26.18
C THR A 35 -8.97 5.24 -27.36
N LYS A 36 -9.87 5.72 -28.24
CA LYS A 36 -10.29 5.00 -29.44
C LYS A 36 -9.17 4.99 -30.48
N GLU A 37 -8.55 6.13 -30.77
CA GLU A 37 -7.41 6.23 -31.69
C GLU A 37 -6.23 5.37 -31.21
N ARG A 38 -5.93 5.38 -29.90
CA ARG A 38 -4.88 4.55 -29.31
C ARG A 38 -5.18 3.04 -29.41
N SER A 39 -6.45 2.66 -29.41
CA SER A 39 -6.86 1.26 -29.62
C SER A 39 -6.78 0.83 -31.09
N GLU A 40 -7.08 1.75 -32.02
CA GLU A 40 -7.04 1.48 -33.47
C GLU A 40 -5.60 1.43 -34.02
N ASP A 41 -4.70 2.26 -33.50
CA ASP A 41 -3.27 2.20 -33.81
C ASP A 41 -2.61 0.90 -33.31
N LYS A 42 -3.12 0.33 -32.22
CA LYS A 42 -2.66 -0.95 -31.68
C LYS A 42 -3.10 -2.13 -32.57
N ILE A 43 -4.30 -2.06 -33.16
CA ILE A 43 -4.82 -3.09 -34.07
C ILE A 43 -4.10 -3.06 -35.43
N ARG A 44 -3.66 -1.89 -35.91
CA ARG A 44 -2.86 -1.79 -37.14
C ARG A 44 -1.44 -2.33 -37.00
N LEU A 45 -0.82 -2.23 -35.83
CA LEU A 45 0.53 -2.77 -35.58
C LEU A 45 0.57 -4.30 -35.42
N GLU A 46 -0.54 -4.92 -34.99
CA GLU A 46 -0.64 -6.38 -34.78
C GLU A 46 -0.99 -7.15 -36.07
N SER A 47 -1.28 -6.46 -37.18
CA SER A 47 -1.65 -7.10 -38.45
C SER A 47 -0.46 -7.38 -39.40
N SER A 48 0.78 -7.08 -39.01
CA SER A 48 1.94 -7.22 -39.91
C SER A 48 3.18 -7.91 -39.33
N SER A 49 3.08 -8.61 -38.20
CA SER A 49 4.23 -9.34 -37.66
C SER A 49 3.88 -10.79 -37.35
N ASP A 50 4.00 -11.59 -38.41
CA ASP A 50 4.04 -13.03 -38.38
C ASP A 50 5.47 -13.45 -37.96
N GLN A 51 5.78 -13.49 -36.66
CA GLN A 51 6.86 -14.31 -36.09
C GLN A 51 6.97 -14.26 -34.56
N THR A 52 7.07 -15.48 -34.00
CA THR A 52 7.61 -15.89 -32.70
C THR A 52 6.83 -15.53 -31.44
N ALA A 53 6.30 -16.60 -30.84
CA ALA A 53 5.79 -16.70 -29.49
C ALA A 53 6.79 -16.24 -28.43
N ALA A 54 6.20 -15.84 -27.30
CA ALA A 54 6.79 -15.38 -26.03
C ALA A 54 6.95 -13.85 -25.92
N ASP A 55 6.50 -13.34 -24.77
CA ASP A 55 6.58 -11.96 -24.28
C ASP A 55 5.61 -10.94 -24.87
N SER A 56 4.39 -10.89 -24.34
CA SER A 56 3.66 -9.63 -24.12
C SER A 56 2.51 -9.74 -23.09
N GLU A 57 2.67 -10.57 -22.05
CA GLU A 57 1.85 -10.45 -20.83
C GLU A 57 2.67 -9.80 -19.71
N SER A 58 2.84 -8.48 -19.76
CA SER A 58 3.34 -7.73 -18.60
C SER A 58 3.04 -6.23 -18.72
N LEU A 59 1.76 -5.87 -18.80
CA LEU A 59 1.31 -4.53 -18.41
C LEU A 59 0.08 -4.59 -17.49
N LEU A 60 -0.02 -5.66 -16.69
CA LEU A 60 -0.65 -5.52 -15.38
C LEU A 60 0.36 -4.76 -14.51
N LEU A 61 0.09 -3.48 -14.29
CA LEU A 61 0.62 -2.72 -13.17
C LEU A 61 0.20 -3.44 -11.87
N SER A 62 0.93 -4.50 -11.53
CA SER A 62 1.04 -4.97 -10.17
C SER A 62 1.57 -3.78 -9.39
N GLN A 63 0.74 -3.18 -8.55
CA GLN A 63 1.19 -2.41 -7.40
C GLN A 63 2.07 -3.35 -6.58
N VAL A 64 3.34 -3.44 -6.94
CA VAL A 64 4.35 -4.05 -6.10
C VAL A 64 4.58 -3.04 -5.00
N ASP A 65 4.14 -3.37 -3.79
CA ASP A 65 4.50 -2.62 -2.59
C ASP A 65 6.03 -2.69 -2.45
N ILE A 66 6.71 -1.63 -2.87
CA ILE A 66 8.16 -1.54 -2.77
C ILE A 66 8.49 -1.12 -1.36
N CYS A 67 8.91 -2.08 -0.55
CA CYS A 67 9.41 -1.83 0.78
C CYS A 67 10.88 -1.41 0.72
N ILE A 68 11.16 -0.13 0.92
CA ILE A 68 12.53 0.37 1.08
C ILE A 68 13.00 0.02 2.51
N PRO A 69 14.11 -0.71 2.70
CA PRO A 69 14.60 -1.04 4.03
C PRO A 69 14.93 0.20 4.87
N VAL A 70 14.55 0.15 6.15
CA VAL A 70 14.71 1.27 7.10
C VAL A 70 16.18 1.67 7.27
N ASP A 71 17.11 0.71 7.24
CA ASP A 71 18.55 0.97 7.33
C ASP A 71 19.09 1.80 6.16
N THR A 72 18.48 1.67 4.98
CA THR A 72 18.85 2.46 3.80
C THR A 72 18.44 3.92 3.99
N ILE A 73 17.24 4.14 4.54
CA ILE A 73 16.73 5.46 4.85
C ILE A 73 17.59 6.14 5.92
N HIS A 74 17.96 5.41 6.98
CA HIS A 74 18.85 5.93 8.01
C HIS A 74 20.23 6.29 7.46
N SER A 75 20.81 5.42 6.63
CA SER A 75 22.12 5.66 6.02
C SER A 75 22.12 6.89 5.11
N ALA A 76 21.07 7.08 4.32
CA ALA A 76 20.91 8.25 3.46
C ALA A 76 20.74 9.54 4.29
N ARG A 77 19.95 9.50 5.36
CA ARG A 77 19.81 10.63 6.30
C ARG A 77 21.12 10.97 7.01
N SER A 78 21.89 9.97 7.44
CA SER A 78 23.21 10.18 8.06
C SER A 78 24.21 10.83 7.11
N LYS A 79 24.03 10.68 5.79
CA LYS A 79 24.80 11.37 4.76
C LYS A 79 24.27 12.77 4.42
N GLY A 80 23.17 13.21 5.03
CA GLY A 80 22.53 14.49 4.76
C GLY A 80 21.65 14.50 3.51
N GLU A 81 21.29 13.33 2.97
CA GLU A 81 20.37 13.25 1.84
C GLU A 81 18.93 13.53 2.28
N VAL A 82 18.18 14.25 1.45
CA VAL A 82 16.75 14.53 1.67
C VAL A 82 15.94 13.35 1.14
N ILE A 83 15.18 12.71 2.02
CA ILE A 83 14.33 11.56 1.69
C ILE A 83 12.99 12.09 1.16
N ASP A 84 12.89 12.24 -0.15
CA ASP A 84 11.67 12.62 -0.87
C ASP A 84 11.25 11.55 -1.89
N ILE A 85 10.14 11.80 -2.60
CA ILE A 85 9.63 10.89 -3.65
C ILE A 85 10.68 10.74 -4.77
N GLY A 86 11.42 11.80 -5.09
CA GLY A 86 12.49 11.75 -6.09
C GLY A 86 13.64 10.81 -5.68
N TRP A 87 14.02 10.82 -4.41
CA TRP A 87 14.98 9.90 -3.81
C TRP A 87 14.49 8.46 -3.87
N ALA A 88 13.23 8.22 -3.48
CA ALA A 88 12.63 6.88 -3.52
C ALA A 88 12.60 6.32 -4.95
N CYS A 89 12.21 7.13 -5.93
CA CYS A 89 12.23 6.77 -7.36
C CYS A 89 13.66 6.48 -7.86
N LYS A 90 14.65 7.28 -7.44
CA LYS A 90 16.07 7.05 -7.81
C LYS A 90 16.60 5.75 -7.22
N TRP A 91 16.33 5.51 -5.95
CA TRP A 91 16.70 4.26 -5.27
C TRP A 91 16.05 3.04 -5.93
N GLN A 92 14.75 3.13 -6.24
CA GLN A 92 14.01 2.09 -6.94
C GLN A 92 14.59 1.80 -8.33
N ASN A 93 14.94 2.83 -9.10
CA ASN A 93 15.50 2.66 -10.43
C ASN A 93 16.92 2.09 -10.41
N GLN A 94 17.72 2.42 -9.40
CA GLN A 94 19.06 1.85 -9.21
C GLN A 94 19.00 0.39 -8.76
N ASN A 95 18.07 0.06 -7.86
CA ASN A 95 17.93 -1.28 -7.30
C ASN A 95 16.97 -2.17 -8.09
N ARG A 96 16.36 -1.65 -9.17
CA ARG A 96 15.48 -2.39 -10.07
C ARG A 96 16.14 -3.65 -10.64
N ARG A 97 17.46 -3.68 -10.82
CA ARG A 97 18.17 -4.88 -11.31
C ARG A 97 18.40 -5.95 -10.23
N HIS A 98 18.45 -5.53 -8.96
CA HIS A 98 18.65 -6.42 -7.81
C HIS A 98 17.34 -6.97 -7.23
N LEU A 99 16.19 -6.38 -7.60
CA LEU A 99 14.87 -6.88 -7.20
C LEU A 99 14.32 -7.97 -8.14
N TYR A 100 14.98 -8.23 -9.28
CA TYR A 100 14.55 -9.21 -10.30
C TYR A 100 15.58 -10.32 -10.59
N THR A 101 16.60 -10.50 -9.76
CA THR A 101 17.54 -11.62 -9.91
C THR A 101 17.31 -12.65 -8.81
N PRO A 102 16.77 -13.85 -9.13
CA PRO A 102 16.74 -14.97 -8.20
C PRO A 102 18.11 -15.66 -8.24
N GLU A 103 19.17 -14.98 -7.81
CA GLU A 103 20.45 -15.64 -7.55
C GLU A 103 20.58 -15.97 -6.07
N VAL A 104 20.18 -17.21 -5.77
CA VAL A 104 20.56 -17.93 -4.57
C VAL A 104 22.08 -18.05 -4.54
N LYS A 105 22.75 -17.30 -3.66
CA LYS A 105 24.05 -17.68 -3.11
C LYS A 105 23.93 -17.71 -1.58
N THR A 106 23.84 -18.95 -1.12
CA THR A 106 23.91 -19.44 0.26
C THR A 106 25.12 -18.89 1.02
N ALA A 107 24.86 -18.18 2.11
CA ALA A 107 25.43 -18.45 3.43
C ALA A 107 24.60 -17.70 4.48
N GLU A 108 23.90 -18.49 5.31
CA GLU A 108 23.42 -18.13 6.66
C GLU A 108 22.32 -17.06 6.77
N ASN A 109 21.08 -17.45 6.41
CA ASN A 109 19.92 -17.38 7.31
C ASN A 109 18.67 -17.90 6.59
N ASP A 110 18.28 -19.12 6.95
CA ASP A 110 17.06 -19.80 6.49
C ASP A 110 15.81 -19.12 7.06
N PHE A 111 15.29 -18.13 6.34
CA PHE A 111 13.91 -17.65 6.48
C PHE A 111 13.30 -17.45 5.09
N SER A 112 13.17 -18.52 4.31
CA SER A 112 12.25 -18.57 3.17
C SER A 112 12.10 -20.01 2.64
N LYS A 113 11.14 -20.74 3.20
CA LYS A 113 10.33 -21.73 2.48
C LYS A 113 9.16 -22.14 3.36
N GLU A 114 8.07 -21.40 3.18
CA GLU A 114 6.67 -21.86 3.17
C GLU A 114 5.79 -20.61 3.19
N GLN A 115 5.87 -19.81 2.12
CA GLN A 115 4.67 -19.10 1.68
C GLN A 115 3.72 -20.17 1.15
N HIS A 116 3.06 -20.87 2.08
CA HIS A 116 1.72 -21.33 1.78
C HIS A 116 0.95 -20.08 1.36
N GLN A 117 0.52 -20.07 0.10
CA GLN A 117 -0.74 -19.45 -0.28
C GLN A 117 -1.82 -20.07 0.61
N GLY A 118 -1.85 -19.65 1.87
CA GLY A 118 -3.05 -19.68 2.67
C GLY A 118 -3.95 -18.73 1.92
N ASP A 119 -4.93 -19.31 1.26
CA ASP A 119 -6.22 -18.72 1.04
C ASP A 119 -6.58 -17.94 2.32
N TYR A 120 -6.24 -16.65 2.36
CA TYR A 120 -6.73 -15.73 3.39
C TYR A 120 -8.18 -15.47 3.02
N SER A 121 -8.98 -16.53 3.02
CA SER A 121 -10.36 -16.42 3.39
C SER A 121 -10.31 -15.69 4.72
N LEU A 122 -10.68 -14.40 4.68
CA LEU A 122 -11.08 -13.57 5.81
C LEU A 122 -12.29 -14.16 6.55
N ASP A 123 -12.64 -15.41 6.24
CA ASP A 123 -13.56 -16.25 6.94
C ASP A 123 -12.94 -16.64 8.29
N LEU A 124 -13.40 -15.87 9.27
CA LEU A 124 -13.62 -16.33 10.64
C LEU A 124 -12.38 -16.37 11.52
N LEU A 125 -11.62 -15.26 11.56
CA LEU A 125 -11.10 -14.88 12.87
C LEU A 125 -12.32 -14.70 13.80
N PRO A 126 -12.38 -15.42 14.94
CA PRO A 126 -13.49 -15.29 15.86
C PRO A 126 -13.54 -13.84 16.31
N LEU A 127 -14.59 -13.14 15.87
CA LEU A 127 -14.81 -11.77 16.28
C LEU A 127 -15.11 -11.78 17.79
N PRO A 128 -14.73 -10.72 18.53
CA PRO A 128 -15.06 -10.62 19.93
C PRO A 128 -16.56 -10.80 20.17
N ASP A 129 -16.92 -11.42 21.30
CA ASP A 129 -18.33 -11.60 21.67
C ASP A 129 -19.09 -10.26 21.64
N GLY A 130 -20.19 -10.21 20.89
CA GLY A 130 -21.00 -9.01 20.70
C GLY A 130 -20.53 -8.06 19.59
N PHE A 131 -19.52 -8.43 18.80
CA PHE A 131 -19.13 -7.68 17.62
C PHE A 131 -20.17 -7.81 16.50
N SER A 132 -20.86 -6.72 16.19
CA SER A 132 -21.70 -6.64 14.99
C SER A 132 -20.93 -5.97 13.85
N ARG A 133 -21.03 -6.53 12.64
CA ARG A 133 -20.51 -5.92 11.41
C ARG A 133 -21.41 -4.81 10.85
N SER A 134 -22.55 -4.54 11.49
CA SER A 134 -23.47 -3.47 11.10
C SER A 134 -23.06 -2.15 11.77
N TYR A 135 -22.38 -1.29 11.04
CA TYR A 135 -22.05 0.07 11.48
C TYR A 135 -22.87 1.08 10.70
N SER A 136 -23.48 2.00 11.42
CA SER A 136 -24.38 3.00 10.84
C SER A 136 -23.61 4.14 10.19
N PHE A 137 -22.38 4.40 10.67
CA PHE A 137 -21.63 5.61 10.33
C PHE A 137 -20.37 5.39 9.46
N LEU A 138 -20.06 4.15 9.04
CA LEU A 138 -18.86 3.87 8.23
C LEU A 138 -18.89 4.52 6.84
N SER A 139 -20.08 4.73 6.29
CA SER A 139 -20.28 5.30 4.95
C SER A 139 -20.90 6.70 4.98
N LEU A 140 -21.05 7.31 6.16
CA LEU A 140 -21.57 8.67 6.27
C LEU A 140 -20.45 9.70 6.07
N GLU A 141 -20.76 10.76 5.33
CA GLU A 141 -19.90 11.94 5.27
C GLU A 141 -19.96 12.71 6.61
N PRO A 142 -18.88 13.37 7.04
CA PRO A 142 -18.83 14.13 8.28
C PRO A 142 -19.94 15.20 8.39
N GLU A 143 -20.33 15.78 7.26
CA GLU A 143 -21.35 16.83 7.14
C GLU A 143 -22.76 16.32 7.45
N ASP A 144 -23.01 15.02 7.30
CA ASP A 144 -24.30 14.39 7.53
C ASP A 144 -24.50 13.91 8.98
N VAL A 145 -23.48 14.05 9.83
CA VAL A 145 -23.53 13.63 11.24
C VAL A 145 -24.12 14.72 12.11
N ARG A 146 -25.33 14.49 12.64
CA ARG A 146 -25.96 15.43 13.59
C ARG A 146 -25.35 15.27 14.99
N ILE A 147 -25.32 16.36 15.76
CA ILE A 147 -24.84 16.36 17.17
C ILE A 147 -25.55 15.31 18.03
N THR A 148 -26.83 15.06 17.77
CA THR A 148 -27.65 14.05 18.46
C THR A 148 -27.18 12.61 18.22
N GLN A 149 -26.45 12.35 17.13
CA GLN A 149 -25.93 11.04 16.75
C GLN A 149 -24.49 10.80 17.25
N VAL A 150 -23.80 11.85 17.72
CA VAL A 150 -22.42 11.76 18.23
C VAL A 150 -22.23 10.69 19.31
N PRO A 151 -23.13 10.54 20.31
CA PRO A 151 -22.98 9.48 21.31
C PRO A 151 -22.98 8.07 20.70
N GLN A 152 -23.83 7.83 19.70
CA GLN A 152 -23.92 6.54 19.02
C GLN A 152 -22.68 6.29 18.15
N LEU A 153 -22.21 7.31 17.42
CA LEU A 153 -20.98 7.27 16.64
C LEU A 153 -19.78 6.91 17.52
N LEU A 154 -19.62 7.58 18.66
CA LEU A 154 -18.52 7.30 19.60
C LEU A 154 -18.59 5.86 20.15
N HIS A 155 -19.80 5.36 20.41
CA HIS A 155 -20.00 3.98 20.86
C HIS A 155 -19.61 2.97 19.78
N GLU A 156 -20.01 3.19 18.52
CA GLU A 156 -19.62 2.35 17.39
C GLU A 156 -18.09 2.38 17.15
N TYR A 157 -17.49 3.57 17.24
CA TYR A 157 -16.04 3.73 17.15
C TYR A 157 -15.30 2.96 18.26
N GLN A 158 -15.75 3.05 19.52
CA GLN A 158 -15.16 2.31 20.63
C GLN A 158 -15.22 0.79 20.41
N LYS A 159 -16.32 0.26 19.83
CA LYS A 159 -16.43 -1.15 19.48
C LYS A 159 -15.41 -1.54 18.42
N LEU A 160 -15.25 -0.72 17.39
CA LEU A 160 -14.28 -0.95 16.31
C LEU A 160 -12.85 -0.98 16.85
N VAL A 161 -12.50 0.01 17.68
CA VAL A 161 -11.18 0.09 18.33
C VAL A 161 -10.90 -1.17 19.14
N ARG A 162 -11.82 -1.57 20.04
CA ARG A 162 -11.66 -2.80 20.84
C ARG A 162 -11.48 -4.06 19.98
N ALA A 163 -12.21 -4.16 18.89
CA ALA A 163 -12.07 -5.30 17.98
C ALA A 163 -10.72 -5.29 17.28
N THR A 164 -10.24 -4.13 16.81
CA THR A 164 -8.91 -4.04 16.20
C THR A 164 -7.81 -4.35 17.21
N GLU A 165 -7.91 -3.87 18.44
CA GLU A 165 -6.98 -4.19 19.53
C GLU A 165 -6.96 -5.70 19.82
N PHE A 166 -8.13 -6.33 19.88
CA PHE A 166 -8.23 -7.78 20.07
C PHE A 166 -7.56 -8.56 18.94
N LEU A 167 -7.85 -8.21 17.68
CA LEU A 167 -7.28 -8.86 16.51
C LEU A 167 -5.75 -8.68 16.43
N LEU A 168 -5.25 -7.49 16.78
CA LEU A 168 -3.81 -7.23 16.87
C LEU A 168 -3.15 -8.05 17.97
N SER A 169 -3.79 -8.15 19.13
CA SER A 169 -3.32 -8.96 20.25
C SER A 169 -3.26 -10.44 19.89
N ASP A 170 -4.32 -10.98 19.27
CA ASP A 170 -4.38 -12.38 18.82
C ASP A 170 -3.28 -12.68 17.78
N ARG A 171 -3.12 -11.79 16.79
CA ARG A 171 -2.05 -11.91 15.80
C ARG A 171 -0.67 -11.92 16.45
N ASN A 172 -0.42 -11.05 17.42
CA ASN A 172 0.85 -10.99 18.13
C ASN A 172 1.07 -12.26 18.97
N ALA A 173 0.03 -12.78 19.63
CA ALA A 173 0.11 -14.02 20.39
C ALA A 173 0.49 -15.22 19.52
N ARG A 174 -0.10 -15.31 18.32
CA ARG A 174 0.26 -16.34 17.32
C ARG A 174 1.70 -16.20 16.86
N PHE A 175 2.13 -14.99 16.50
CA PHE A 175 3.51 -14.75 16.08
C PHE A 175 4.53 -15.16 17.14
N VAL A 176 4.25 -14.85 18.41
CA VAL A 176 5.11 -15.26 19.55
C VAL A 176 5.11 -16.79 19.72
N ALA A 177 3.95 -17.43 19.58
CA ALA A 177 3.83 -18.88 19.67
C ALA A 177 4.64 -19.58 18.56
N ASP A 178 4.51 -19.11 17.31
CA ASP A 178 5.23 -19.63 16.15
C ASP A 178 6.75 -19.46 16.32
N HIS A 179 7.19 -18.27 16.75
CA HIS A 179 8.61 -18.02 17.00
C HIS A 179 9.16 -18.92 18.13
N LYS A 180 8.38 -19.15 19.18
CA LYS A 180 8.75 -20.06 20.27
C LYS A 180 8.84 -21.50 19.78
N GLU A 181 7.93 -21.92 18.91
CA GLU A 181 7.97 -23.26 18.30
C GLU A 181 9.19 -23.42 17.40
N GLN A 182 9.49 -22.44 16.55
CA GLN A 182 10.67 -22.46 15.69
C GLN A 182 11.96 -22.53 16.51
N ALA A 183 12.07 -21.75 17.59
CA ALA A 183 13.20 -21.80 18.52
C ALA A 183 13.32 -23.16 19.22
N ARG A 184 12.20 -23.81 19.56
CA ARG A 184 12.20 -25.18 20.11
C ARG A 184 12.73 -26.17 19.08
N LEU A 185 12.25 -26.10 17.83
CA LEU A 185 12.67 -27.00 16.75
C LEU A 185 14.17 -26.85 16.44
N THR A 186 14.70 -25.63 16.43
CA THR A 186 16.14 -25.41 16.22
C THR A 186 16.97 -25.96 17.37
N ARG A 187 16.54 -25.73 18.63
CA ARG A 187 17.19 -26.33 19.81
C ARG A 187 17.20 -27.85 19.73
N ASP A 188 16.05 -28.47 19.45
CA ASP A 188 15.93 -29.93 19.41
C ASP A 188 16.74 -30.56 18.25
N LYS A 189 16.98 -29.80 17.16
CA LYS A 189 17.90 -30.19 16.09
C LYS A 189 19.36 -30.13 16.54
N LEU A 190 19.76 -29.05 17.23
CA LEU A 190 21.11 -28.88 17.78
C LEU A 190 21.43 -29.96 18.83
N GLU A 191 20.51 -30.25 19.74
CA GLU A 191 20.69 -31.29 20.76
C GLU A 191 20.89 -32.69 20.15
N ARG A 192 20.23 -32.98 19.01
CA ARG A 192 20.46 -34.22 18.27
C ARG A 192 21.83 -34.25 17.61
N ALA A 193 22.23 -33.16 16.94
CA ALA A 193 23.55 -33.07 16.32
C ALA A 193 24.69 -33.21 17.33
N VAL A 194 24.57 -32.62 18.52
CA VAL A 194 25.57 -32.76 19.59
C VAL A 194 25.70 -34.23 20.05
N LYS A 195 24.56 -34.91 20.26
CA LYS A 195 24.56 -36.33 20.66
C LYS A 195 25.17 -37.27 19.60
N GLU A 196 25.07 -36.94 18.32
CA GLU A 196 25.68 -37.72 17.23
C GLU A 196 27.20 -37.53 17.13
N VAL A 197 27.73 -36.41 17.63
CA VAL A 197 29.19 -36.13 17.62
C VAL A 197 29.89 -36.72 18.85
N ASP A 198 29.19 -36.81 19.98
CA ASP A 198 29.72 -37.34 21.25
C ASP A 198 29.58 -38.87 21.43
N GLY A 199 28.90 -39.56 20.49
CA GLY A 199 28.70 -41.02 20.50
C GLY A 199 29.57 -41.75 19.50
#